data_AF-A0A543D0N5-F1
#
_entry.id   AF-A0A543D0N5-F1
#
_cell.length_a   1.000
_cell.length_b   1.000
_cell.length_c   1.000
_cell.angle_alpha   90.00
_cell.angle_beta   90.00
_cell.angle_gamma   90.00
#
_symmetry.space_group_name_H-M   'P 1'
#
loop_
_entity.id
_entity.type
_entity.pdbx_description
1 polymer ?
#
loop_
_entity_poly.entity_id
_entity_poly.type
_entity_poly.pdbx_seq_one_letter_code
_entity_poly.pdbx_strand_id
1 'polypeptide(L)'
;MTQAADMLETYPADLGGVDREALVACIRACVDCAQACTACADACLSEQNVADLRTCIRSDLDCADLCRGHRTGPVPAHRLRRQPHPVRRAGVCRGLQVVR
;
A
#
# COMPACT_ATOMS: atom_id res chain seq x y z
N MET A 1 4.99 -1.04 -21.33
CA MET A 1 5.56 -1.88 -20.26
C MET A 1 5.70 -1.01 -19.00
N THR A 2 5.78 -1.60 -17.81
CA THR A 2 5.98 -0.81 -16.57
C THR A 2 7.37 -1.02 -16.03
N GLN A 3 7.92 -0.03 -15.33
CA GLN A 3 9.24 -0.10 -14.70
C GLN A 3 9.53 -1.41 -13.95
N ALA A 4 8.56 -1.96 -13.21
CA ALA A 4 8.72 -3.23 -12.49
C ALA A 4 8.95 -4.45 -13.42
N ALA A 5 8.33 -4.44 -14.61
CA ALA A 5 8.51 -5.50 -15.61
C ALA A 5 9.92 -5.40 -16.23
N ASP A 6 10.32 -4.20 -16.65
CA ASP A 6 11.64 -3.93 -17.24
C ASP A 6 12.78 -4.32 -16.27
N MET A 7 12.59 -4.08 -14.97
CA MET A 7 13.55 -4.47 -13.93
C MET A 7 13.64 -5.97 -13.73
N LEU A 8 12.53 -6.71 -13.83
CA LEU A 8 12.55 -8.16 -13.72
C LEU A 8 13.12 -8.81 -14.98
N GLU A 9 12.82 -8.29 -16.17
CA GLU A 9 13.37 -8.80 -17.44
C GLU A 9 14.90 -8.71 -17.49
N THR A 10 15.47 -7.64 -16.94
CA THR A 10 16.93 -7.43 -16.91
C THR A 10 17.62 -8.09 -15.71
N TYR A 11 16.85 -8.73 -14.81
CA TYR A 11 17.40 -9.38 -13.62
C TYR A 11 18.11 -10.71 -14.01
N PRO A 12 19.42 -10.85 -13.73
CA PRO A 12 20.23 -11.93 -14.30
C PRO A 12 20.11 -13.29 -13.60
N ALA A 13 19.54 -13.35 -12.39
CA ALA A 13 19.43 -14.59 -11.62
C ALA A 13 18.05 -15.24 -11.76
N ASP A 14 18.02 -16.57 -11.62
CA ASP A 14 16.78 -17.31 -11.52
C ASP A 14 16.07 -16.98 -10.19
N LEU A 15 14.76 -16.75 -10.27
CA LEU A 15 13.93 -16.39 -9.11
C LEU A 15 13.39 -17.63 -8.38
N GLY A 16 13.84 -18.83 -8.73
CA GLY A 16 13.51 -20.06 -7.99
C GLY A 16 12.04 -20.44 -8.07
N GLY A 17 11.44 -20.33 -9.26
CA GLY A 17 10.03 -20.70 -9.49
C GLY A 17 9.00 -19.63 -9.13
N VAL A 18 9.43 -18.39 -8.86
CA VAL A 18 8.51 -17.26 -8.68
C VAL A 18 7.86 -16.87 -10.00
N ASP A 19 6.53 -16.72 -9.98
CA ASP A 19 5.75 -16.17 -11.08
C ASP A 19 6.06 -14.67 -11.26
N ARG A 20 6.70 -14.33 -12.37
CA ARG A 20 7.10 -12.95 -12.69
C ARG A 20 5.90 -12.05 -12.93
N GLU A 21 4.82 -12.54 -13.54
CA GLU A 21 3.64 -11.72 -13.80
C GLU A 21 2.93 -11.38 -12.50
N ALA A 22 2.77 -12.37 -11.62
CA ALA A 22 2.24 -12.16 -10.27
C ALA A 22 3.10 -11.19 -9.46
N LEU A 23 4.43 -11.27 -9.58
CA LEU A 23 5.36 -10.36 -8.91
C LEU A 23 5.25 -8.92 -9.45
N VAL A 24 5.20 -8.73 -10.77
CA VAL A 24 4.97 -7.41 -11.39
C VAL A 24 3.64 -6.82 -10.90
N ALA A 25 2.57 -7.61 -10.91
CA ALA A 25 1.26 -7.17 -10.45
C ALA A 25 1.28 -6.79 -8.96
N CYS A 26 1.97 -7.57 -8.12
CA CYS A 26 2.16 -7.28 -6.71
C CYS A 26 2.91 -5.96 -6.49
N ILE A 27 4.04 -5.75 -7.19
CA ILE A 27 4.84 -4.53 -7.07
C ILE A 27 4.00 -3.30 -7.46
N ARG A 28 3.26 -3.37 -8.57
CA ARG A 28 2.36 -2.28 -9.00
C ARG A 28 1.30 -1.99 -7.94
N ALA A 29 0.63 -3.02 -7.44
CA ALA A 29 -0.39 -2.86 -6.41
C ALA A 29 0.18 -2.25 -5.11
N CYS A 30 1.41 -2.58 -4.73
CA CYS A 30 2.08 -1.97 -3.59
C CYS A 30 2.37 -0.49 -3.82
N VAL A 31 2.86 -0.10 -5.00
CA VAL A 31 3.11 1.31 -5.33
C VAL A 31 1.82 2.12 -5.27
N ASP A 32 0.74 1.61 -5.89
CA ASP A 32 -0.56 2.26 -5.90
C ASP A 32 -1.14 2.36 -4.47
N CYS A 33 -1.02 1.29 -3.69
CA CYS A 33 -1.49 1.26 -2.30
C CYS A 33 -0.72 2.24 -1.42
N ALA A 34 0.60 2.35 -1.58
CA ALA A 34 1.40 3.32 -0.83
C ALA A 34 1.00 4.77 -1.11
N GLN A 35 0.73 5.10 -2.38
CA GLN A 35 0.23 6.42 -2.77
C GLN A 35 -1.15 6.67 -2.16
N ALA A 36 -2.07 5.72 -2.31
CA ALA A 36 -3.42 5.83 -1.76
C ALA A 36 -3.43 5.99 -0.23
N CYS A 37 -2.65 5.19 0.50
CA CYS A 37 -2.54 5.27 1.95
C CYS A 37 -1.90 6.62 2.39
N THR A 38 -0.88 7.12 1.68
CA THR A 38 -0.30 8.45 1.98
C THR A 38 -1.34 9.57 1.79
N ALA A 39 -2.09 9.54 0.68
CA ALA A 39 -3.14 10.52 0.40
C ALA A 39 -4.31 10.44 1.39
N CYS A 40 -4.69 9.23 1.83
CA CYS A 40 -5.74 9.03 2.82
C CYS A 40 -5.35 9.60 4.19
N ALA A 41 -4.09 9.43 4.61
CA ALA A 41 -3.59 10.02 5.85
C ALA A 41 -3.64 11.56 5.81
N ASP A 42 -3.23 12.16 4.69
CA ASP A 42 -3.29 13.62 4.48
C ASP A 42 -4.73 14.16 4.48
N ALA A 43 -5.64 13.46 3.81
CA ALA A 43 -7.06 13.77 3.83
C ALA A 43 -7.62 13.71 5.26
N CYS A 44 -7.30 12.67 6.03
CA CYS A 44 -7.73 12.54 7.44
C CYS A 44 -7.19 13.67 8.33
N LEU A 45 -5.99 14.19 8.05
CA LEU A 45 -5.42 15.33 8.77
C LEU A 45 -6.13 16.66 8.43
N SER A 46 -6.83 16.72 7.30
CA SER A 46 -7.58 17.89 6.84
C SER A 46 -9.05 17.92 7.34
N GLU A 47 -9.52 16.85 7.96
CA GLU A 47 -10.88 16.75 8.49
C GLU A 47 -11.08 17.52 9.79
N GLN A 48 -12.31 18.00 10.05
CA GLN A 48 -12.60 18.79 11.26
C GLN A 48 -12.41 17.98 12.56
N ASN A 49 -12.67 16.68 12.54
CA ASN A 49 -12.61 15.79 13.70
C ASN A 49 -11.39 14.85 13.66
N VAL A 50 -10.18 15.40 13.45
CA VAL A 50 -8.91 14.61 13.38
C VAL A 50 -8.71 13.69 14.59
N ALA A 51 -9.21 14.07 15.77
CA ALA A 51 -9.10 13.28 17.00
C ALA A 51 -9.69 11.87 16.86
N ASP A 52 -10.79 11.73 16.12
CA ASP A 52 -11.49 10.47 15.88
C ASP A 52 -10.80 9.63 14.79
N LEU A 53 -9.96 10.28 13.95
CA LEU A 53 -9.26 9.67 12.82
C LEU A 53 -7.82 9.23 13.17
N ARG A 54 -7.36 9.41 14.41
CA ARG A 54 -5.99 9.04 14.84
C ARG A 54 -5.60 7.61 14.50
N THR A 55 -6.52 6.65 14.64
CA THR A 55 -6.27 5.24 14.29
C THR A 55 -6.20 5.04 12.78
N CYS A 56 -6.99 5.78 11.99
CA CYS A 56 -6.97 5.75 10.53
C CYS A 56 -5.61 6.26 10.02
N ILE A 57 -5.22 7.47 10.45
CA ILE A 57 -3.94 8.10 10.09
C ILE A 57 -2.76 7.17 10.40
N ARG A 58 -2.70 6.60 11.61
CA ARG A 58 -1.62 5.68 11.98
C ARG A 58 -1.60 4.43 11.09
N SER A 59 -2.76 3.84 10.83
CA SER A 59 -2.87 2.64 9.99
C SER A 59 -2.50 2.93 8.54
N ASP A 60 -2.84 4.11 8.02
CA ASP A 60 -2.50 4.55 6.67
C ASP A 60 -1.00 4.80 6.50
N LEU A 61 -0.35 5.44 7.48
CA LEU A 61 1.11 5.61 7.47
C LEU A 61 1.84 4.26 7.59
N ASP A 62 1.37 3.36 8.47
CA ASP A 62 1.91 1.99 8.56
C ASP A 62 1.71 1.22 7.24
N CYS A 63 0.54 1.34 6.60
CA CYS A 63 0.26 0.77 5.29
C CYS A 63 1.25 1.28 4.23
N ALA A 64 1.42 2.60 4.14
CA ALA A 64 2.31 3.22 3.17
C ALA A 64 3.76 2.75 3.36
N ASP A 65 4.23 2.66 4.61
CA ASP A 65 5.58 2.17 4.92
C ASP A 65 5.77 0.69 4.57
N LEU A 66 4.77 -0.16 4.83
CA LEU A 66 4.81 -1.58 4.45
C LEU A 66 4.85 -1.74 2.93
N CYS A 67 4.04 -0.97 2.20
CA CYS A 67 3.94 -1.04 0.75
C CYS A 67 5.17 -0.44 0.03
N ARG A 68 5.74 0.67 0.54
CA ARG A 68 7.02 1.23 0.04
C ARG A 68 8.20 0.33 0.36
N GLY A 69 8.14 -0.30 1.54
CA GLY A 69 9.29 -0.96 2.13
C GLY A 69 9.65 -2.31 1.51
N HIS A 70 8.78 -2.95 0.70
CA HIS A 70 8.97 -4.31 0.16
C HIS A 70 9.82 -5.19 1.09
N ARG A 71 9.42 -5.26 2.38
CA ARG A 71 10.30 -5.75 3.46
C ARG A 71 10.27 -7.28 3.50
N THR A 72 11.41 -7.90 3.21
CA THR A 72 11.70 -9.34 3.38
C THR A 72 12.03 -9.74 4.84
N GLY A 73 11.52 -9.00 5.83
CA GLY A 73 11.84 -9.18 7.25
C GLY A 73 10.60 -9.27 8.14
N PRO A 74 10.71 -9.79 9.38
CA PRO A 74 9.56 -10.10 10.22
C PRO A 74 8.78 -8.83 10.59
N VAL A 75 7.49 -8.82 10.28
CA VAL A 75 6.56 -7.76 10.68
C VAL A 75 6.31 -7.90 12.19
N PRO A 76 6.52 -6.84 12.99
CA PRO A 76 6.21 -6.88 14.42
C PRO A 76 4.73 -7.24 14.61
N ALA A 77 4.43 -8.20 15.49
CA ALA A 77 3.08 -8.77 15.65
C ALA A 77 1.97 -7.72 15.90
N HIS A 78 2.30 -6.58 16.54
CA HIS A 78 1.36 -5.48 16.75
C HIS A 78 0.89 -4.80 15.44
N ARG A 79 1.67 -4.94 14.35
CA ARG A 79 1.34 -4.45 12.99
C ARG A 79 0.69 -5.53 12.13
N LEU A 80 0.65 -6.79 12.58
CA LEU A 80 0.04 -7.93 11.88
C LEU A 80 -1.46 -8.08 12.18
N ARG A 81 -2.15 -7.02 12.63
CA ARG A 81 -3.61 -7.05 12.63
C ARG A 81 -4.03 -7.15 11.16
N ARG A 82 -4.60 -8.31 10.77
CA ARG A 82 -5.33 -8.50 9.51
C ARG A 82 -6.40 -7.41 9.42
N GLN A 83 -6.05 -6.25 8.89
CA GLN A 83 -7.01 -5.23 8.54
C GLN A 83 -7.43 -5.54 7.10
N PRO A 84 -8.68 -5.97 6.84
CA PRO A 84 -9.24 -5.68 5.53
C PRO A 84 -9.12 -4.17 5.33
N HIS A 85 -8.44 -3.72 4.27
CA HIS A 85 -8.03 -2.32 4.09
C HIS A 85 -9.13 -1.32 4.52
N PRO A 86 -8.80 -0.31 5.36
CA PRO A 86 -9.75 0.72 5.79
C PRO A 86 -10.34 1.52 4.62
N VAL A 87 -9.67 1.56 3.46
CA VAL A 87 -10.16 2.21 2.21
C VAL A 87 -11.54 1.70 1.78
N ARG A 88 -11.91 0.45 2.12
CA ARG A 88 -13.25 -0.10 1.82
C ARG A 88 -14.32 0.24 2.86
N ARG A 89 -13.93 0.62 4.08
CA ARG A 89 -14.86 0.83 5.22
C ARG A 89 -15.02 2.28 5.61
N ALA A 90 -13.98 3.11 5.45
CA ALA A 90 -14.08 4.54 5.60
C ALA A 90 -14.68 5.11 4.30
N GLY A 91 -15.96 5.49 4.32
CA GLY A 91 -16.61 6.21 3.22
C GLY A 91 -15.95 7.57 2.87
N VAL A 92 -14.86 7.93 3.55
CA VAL A 92 -14.03 9.12 3.40
C VAL A 92 -13.34 9.17 2.01
N CYS A 93 -13.01 8.01 1.42
CA CYS A 93 -12.35 7.95 0.10
C CYS A 93 -13.29 7.87 -1.10
N ARG A 94 -14.62 8.04 -0.96
CA ARG A 94 -15.54 8.02 -2.13
C ARG A 94 -15.21 9.09 -3.18
N GLY A 95 -14.54 10.18 -2.80
CA GLY A 95 -14.06 11.21 -3.72
C GLY A 95 -12.81 10.83 -4.54
N LEU A 96 -12.03 9.83 -4.11
CA LEU A 96 -10.81 9.39 -4.80
C LEU A 96 -11.05 8.23 -5.80
N GLN A 97 -12.32 7.83 -5.99
CA GLN A 97 -12.73 6.85 -7.00
C GLN A 97 -12.68 7.41 -8.45
N VAL A 98 -12.18 8.64 -8.66
CA VAL A 98 -12.03 9.29 -9.98
C VAL A 98 -10.69 8.94 -10.66
N VAL A 99 -9.77 8.23 -9.99
CA VAL A 99 -8.57 7.66 -10.65
C VAL A 99 -8.89 6.24 -11.16
N ARG A 100 -9.93 6.15 -11.99
CA ARG A 100 -10.24 4.98 -12.83
C ARG A 100 -10.43 5.43 -14.26
#